data_AF-A0A3D4TXJ2-F1
#
_entry.id   AF-A0A3D4TXJ2-F1
#
_cell.length_a   1.000
_cell.length_b   1.000
_cell.length_c   1.000
_cell.angle_alpha   90.00
_cell.angle_beta   90.00
_cell.angle_gamma   90.00
#
_symmetry.space_group_name_H-M   'P 1'
#
loop_
_entity.id
_entity.type
_entity.pdbx_description
1 polymer ?
#
loop_
_entity_poly.entity_id
_entity_poly.type
_entity_poly.pdbx_seq_one_letter_code
_entity_poly.pdbx_strand_id
1 'polypeptide(L)'
;MKYKNIIYIIVLTSLILSCSKPKYTRAKDSTNTYGIIDIDIKQTEKFYDLMNYLEKKSPTGFNNLSTKPDKEKIESNFNDKVLINKIDSLTSLPIYRKFEKISISWVNKKRYSGKKSYKMAFMYLPFKQINMTAGMPEMWVRFWQNGLDKNVKPLLNYISSNREEFLRKVINKTNIYLPSEAADSTSKTNIFICIDGNRGSFQWDNNIVMDLLYYNNFDTSAFTNTLCHELHHRYYVDWLNKNAPLKGITSKQRVLKAFQISLIEEGVAQQFNFVDKNEQSKTLYNNRQLIEELFNKLVALIREIETQKNIKKWYKTQSRQEFDYSMSLLKKYSPNGYDFRTIPNRPSITYYISYHLYNSIYESGGYDKLKYVIENPKELLNVYNSIYTPEFLIPKIPEDIVNIWRGNFRN
;
A
#
# COMPACT_ATOMS: atom_id res chain seq x y z
N MET A 1 23.94 -4.94 -54.44
CA MET A 1 22.60 -4.34 -54.18
C MET A 1 21.61 -5.38 -53.64
N LYS A 2 21.75 -5.88 -52.40
CA LYS A 2 20.81 -6.88 -51.83
C LYS A 2 20.65 -6.81 -50.28
N TYR A 3 20.57 -5.62 -49.69
CA TYR A 3 20.29 -5.49 -48.24
C TYR A 3 19.36 -4.32 -47.84
N LYS A 4 18.61 -3.73 -48.78
CA LYS A 4 17.66 -2.65 -48.44
C LYS A 4 16.21 -3.10 -48.20
N ASN A 5 15.83 -4.33 -48.56
CA ASN A 5 14.43 -4.80 -48.44
C ASN A 5 14.13 -5.65 -47.19
N ILE A 6 15.13 -6.07 -46.41
CA ILE A 6 14.90 -6.88 -45.19
C ILE A 6 14.68 -6.00 -43.95
N ILE A 7 15.30 -4.81 -43.91
CA ILE A 7 15.14 -3.88 -42.78
C ILE A 7 13.73 -3.26 -42.77
N TYR A 8 13.10 -3.06 -43.93
CA TYR A 8 11.73 -2.54 -43.99
C TYR A 8 10.67 -3.54 -43.48
N ILE A 9 10.90 -4.85 -43.62
CA ILE A 9 9.95 -5.87 -43.16
C ILE A 9 10.05 -6.08 -41.64
N ILE A 10 11.25 -5.97 -41.05
CA ILE A 10 11.43 -6.09 -39.58
C ILE A 10 10.92 -4.84 -38.85
N VAL A 11 11.01 -3.66 -39.46
CA VAL A 11 10.41 -2.43 -38.92
C VAL A 11 8.88 -2.44 -39.08
N LEU A 12 8.32 -3.03 -40.15
CA LEU A 12 6.87 -3.14 -40.30
C LEU A 12 6.23 -4.19 -39.38
N THR A 13 6.87 -5.33 -39.09
CA THR A 13 6.31 -6.33 -38.17
C THR A 13 6.41 -5.90 -36.70
N SER A 14 7.43 -5.12 -36.33
CA SER A 14 7.51 -4.51 -34.99
C SER A 14 6.50 -3.36 -34.79
N LEU A 15 6.08 -2.67 -35.85
CA LEU A 15 4.99 -1.68 -35.80
C LEU A 15 3.59 -2.31 -35.80
N ILE A 16 3.39 -3.47 -36.43
CA ILE A 16 2.08 -4.15 -36.46
C ILE A 16 1.80 -4.96 -35.16
N LEU A 17 2.84 -5.41 -34.45
CA LEU A 17 2.70 -5.98 -33.09
C LEU A 17 2.57 -4.91 -31.97
N SER A 18 2.69 -3.63 -32.32
CA SER A 18 2.54 -2.49 -31.39
C SER A 18 1.17 -1.82 -31.44
N CYS A 19 0.17 -2.42 -32.11
CA CYS A 19 -1.18 -1.85 -32.25
C CYS A 19 -2.33 -2.84 -32.06
N SER A 20 -2.14 -3.93 -31.32
CA SER A 20 -3.24 -4.57 -30.61
C SER A 20 -3.31 -3.98 -29.21
N LYS A 21 -3.86 -2.77 -29.09
CA LYS A 21 -4.52 -2.39 -27.84
C LYS A 21 -5.44 -3.56 -27.48
N PRO A 22 -5.42 -4.10 -26.25
CA PRO A 22 -6.42 -5.09 -25.86
C PRO A 22 -7.76 -4.49 -26.27
N LYS A 23 -8.51 -5.22 -27.10
CA LYS A 23 -9.92 -4.94 -27.31
C LYS A 23 -10.54 -5.17 -25.94
N TYR A 24 -10.57 -4.11 -25.13
CA TYR A 24 -11.49 -4.02 -24.02
C TYR A 24 -12.85 -4.19 -24.67
N THR A 25 -13.40 -5.40 -24.56
CA THR A 25 -14.84 -5.56 -24.51
C THR A 25 -15.28 -4.53 -23.48
N ARG A 26 -15.96 -3.48 -23.96
CA ARG A 26 -16.60 -2.47 -23.13
C ARG A 26 -17.28 -3.26 -22.02
N ALA A 27 -16.72 -3.20 -20.81
CA ALA A 27 -17.53 -3.46 -19.63
C ALA A 27 -18.74 -2.54 -19.85
N LYS A 28 -19.94 -3.15 -19.93
CA LYS A 28 -21.20 -2.40 -20.04
C LYS A 28 -21.03 -1.18 -19.15
N ASP A 29 -21.15 0.01 -19.74
CA ASP A 29 -21.13 1.26 -19.00
C ASP A 29 -22.19 1.10 -17.89
N SER A 30 -21.74 0.73 -16.68
CA SER A 30 -22.60 0.57 -15.52
C SER A 30 -22.86 2.00 -15.07
N THR A 31 -23.92 2.58 -15.61
CA THR A 31 -24.24 4.00 -15.55
C THR A 31 -24.59 4.51 -14.14
N ASN A 32 -24.13 3.87 -13.04
CA ASN A 32 -24.38 4.34 -11.68
C ASN A 32 -23.37 3.92 -10.59
N THR A 33 -22.21 3.32 -10.90
CA THR A 33 -21.24 2.86 -9.88
C THR A 33 -20.43 3.99 -9.22
N TYR A 34 -20.40 5.20 -9.78
CA TYR A 34 -19.61 6.32 -9.24
C TYR A 34 -20.13 6.86 -7.90
N GLY A 35 -21.43 6.73 -7.62
CA GLY A 35 -22.06 7.23 -6.38
C GLY A 35 -21.67 6.49 -5.10
N ILE A 36 -20.85 5.44 -5.23
CA ILE A 36 -20.45 4.55 -4.14
C ILE A 36 -19.13 5.00 -3.49
N ILE A 37 -18.29 5.77 -4.20
CA ILE A 37 -17.00 6.25 -3.69
C ILE A 37 -17.09 7.72 -3.32
N ASP A 38 -16.81 8.04 -2.06
CA ASP A 38 -16.74 9.42 -1.57
C ASP A 38 -15.31 9.80 -1.17
N ILE A 39 -14.76 10.86 -1.77
CA ILE A 39 -13.43 11.38 -1.42
C ILE A 39 -13.60 12.59 -0.49
N ASP A 40 -13.05 12.47 0.72
CA ASP A 40 -12.99 13.53 1.72
C ASP A 40 -11.56 14.08 1.85
N ILE A 41 -11.43 15.39 1.65
CA ILE A 41 -10.15 16.12 1.66
C ILE A 41 -10.04 17.10 2.83
N LYS A 42 -11.09 17.26 3.64
CA LYS A 42 -11.17 18.27 4.73
C LYS A 42 -10.03 18.16 5.73
N GLN A 43 -9.53 16.95 5.92
CA GLN A 43 -8.42 16.58 6.81
C GLN A 43 -7.14 17.24 6.31
N THR A 44 -6.87 17.11 5.02
CA THR A 44 -5.71 17.72 4.38
C THR A 44 -5.81 19.23 4.38
N GLU A 45 -6.99 19.80 4.06
CA GLU A 45 -7.20 21.25 4.07
C GLU A 45 -6.96 21.86 5.46
N LYS A 46 -7.55 21.27 6.50
CA LYS A 46 -7.35 21.74 7.89
C LYS A 46 -5.91 21.56 8.37
N PHE A 47 -5.26 20.47 7.97
CA PHE A 47 -3.84 20.26 8.29
C PHE A 47 -2.97 21.33 7.61
N TYR A 48 -3.22 21.60 6.32
CA TYR A 48 -2.49 22.60 5.55
C TYR A 48 -2.67 24.01 6.15
N ASP A 49 -3.89 24.40 6.50
CA ASP A 49 -4.17 25.68 7.19
C ASP A 49 -3.47 25.79 8.55
N LEU A 50 -3.49 24.72 9.36
CA LEU A 50 -2.78 24.66 10.63
C LEU A 50 -1.26 24.82 10.46
N MET A 51 -0.66 24.11 9.52
CA MET A 51 0.78 24.16 9.28
C MET A 51 1.24 25.53 8.74
N ASN A 52 0.48 26.15 7.83
CA ASN A 52 0.76 27.52 7.39
C ASN A 52 0.67 28.53 8.54
N TYR A 53 -0.31 28.35 9.44
CA TYR A 53 -0.45 29.20 10.61
C TYR A 53 0.79 29.06 11.52
N LEU A 54 1.22 27.82 11.78
CA LEU A 54 2.41 27.52 12.58
C LEU A 54 3.68 28.07 11.95
N GLU A 55 3.87 27.92 10.63
CA GLU A 55 5.05 28.43 9.93
C GLU A 55 5.23 29.94 10.14
N LYS A 56 4.15 30.71 10.04
CA LYS A 56 4.15 32.17 10.23
C LYS A 56 4.49 32.61 11.66
N LYS A 57 4.44 31.70 12.65
CA LYS A 57 4.80 32.01 14.05
C LYS A 57 6.31 32.09 14.29
N SER A 58 7.13 31.68 13.32
CA SER A 58 8.59 31.74 13.41
C SER A 58 9.15 32.60 12.26
N PRO A 59 10.07 33.55 12.51
CA PRO A 59 10.73 34.30 11.44
C PRO A 59 11.49 33.41 10.45
N THR A 60 11.95 32.24 10.91
CA THR A 60 12.62 31.23 10.06
C THR A 60 11.67 30.13 9.60
N GLY A 61 10.37 30.22 9.92
CA GLY A 61 9.40 29.17 9.66
C GLY A 61 9.78 27.87 10.39
N PHE A 62 9.70 26.75 9.68
CA PHE A 62 10.19 25.46 10.17
C PHE A 62 11.70 25.28 9.98
N ASN A 63 12.42 26.22 9.35
CA ASN A 63 13.88 26.15 9.24
C ASN A 63 14.49 26.48 10.60
N ASN A 64 15.47 25.67 11.05
CA ASN A 64 16.18 25.84 12.33
C ASN A 64 15.32 25.60 13.60
N LEU A 65 14.57 24.50 13.64
CA LEU A 65 13.97 24.00 14.88
C LEU A 65 15.06 23.77 15.93
N SER A 66 15.05 24.58 16.99
CA SER A 66 16.07 24.54 18.04
C SER A 66 16.02 23.21 18.81
N THR A 67 17.18 22.64 19.08
CA THR A 67 17.32 21.50 20.02
C THR A 67 17.04 21.93 21.46
N LYS A 68 17.21 23.22 21.78
CA LYS A 68 16.86 23.82 23.07
C LYS A 68 15.48 24.49 22.99
N PRO A 69 14.48 24.04 23.77
CA PRO A 69 13.14 24.62 23.74
C PRO A 69 13.16 26.09 24.17
N ASP A 70 12.63 26.97 23.32
CA ASP A 70 12.27 28.32 23.71
C ASP A 70 10.95 28.26 24.51
N LYS A 71 11.07 28.24 25.85
CA LYS A 71 9.94 27.96 26.75
C LYS A 71 8.84 29.02 26.62
N GLU A 72 9.22 30.29 26.56
CA GLU A 72 8.27 31.40 26.46
C GLU A 72 7.47 31.34 25.16
N LYS A 73 8.14 31.06 24.03
CA LYS A 73 7.46 30.90 22.74
C LYS A 73 6.53 29.68 22.72
N ILE A 74 6.95 28.56 23.32
CA ILE A 74 6.08 27.38 23.46
C ILE A 74 4.88 27.69 24.36
N GLU A 75 5.08 28.35 25.50
CA GLU A 75 3.99 28.78 26.40
C GLU A 75 3.00 29.73 25.70
N SER A 76 3.49 30.61 24.82
CA SER A 76 2.62 31.46 24.01
C SER A 76 1.66 30.67 23.11
N ASN A 77 2.08 29.50 22.58
CA ASN A 77 1.21 28.63 21.79
C ASN A 77 0.07 28.03 22.65
N PHE A 78 0.33 27.74 23.92
CA PHE A 78 -0.71 27.24 24.84
C PHE A 78 -1.78 28.28 25.17
N ASN A 79 -1.47 29.57 25.01
CA ASN A 79 -2.41 30.68 25.20
C ASN A 79 -3.05 31.17 23.89
N ASP A 80 -2.63 30.63 22.75
CA ASP A 80 -3.10 31.01 21.42
C ASP A 80 -4.43 30.32 21.09
N LYS A 81 -5.53 31.06 21.26
CA LYS A 81 -6.89 30.57 20.96
C LYS A 81 -7.08 30.18 19.49
N VAL A 82 -6.41 30.86 18.55
CA VAL A 82 -6.53 30.55 17.12
C VAL A 82 -5.85 29.21 16.82
N LEU A 83 -4.65 29.00 17.34
CA LEU A 83 -3.94 27.73 17.22
C LEU A 83 -4.74 26.58 17.86
N ILE A 84 -5.24 26.77 19.08
CA ILE A 84 -6.08 25.78 19.77
C ILE A 84 -7.28 25.38 18.90
N ASN A 85 -8.01 26.38 18.38
CA ASN A 85 -9.19 26.12 17.55
C ASN A 85 -8.84 25.38 16.26
N LYS A 86 -7.71 25.69 15.60
CA LYS A 86 -7.26 24.95 14.40
C LYS A 86 -6.92 23.50 14.73
N ILE A 87 -6.21 23.25 15.83
CA ILE A 87 -5.88 21.90 16.32
C ILE A 87 -7.14 21.10 16.65
N ASP A 88 -8.07 21.69 17.40
CA ASP A 88 -9.31 21.02 17.82
C ASP A 88 -10.24 20.78 16.61
N SER A 89 -10.27 21.72 15.65
CA SER A 89 -10.99 21.58 14.39
C SER A 89 -10.44 20.45 13.50
N LEU A 90 -9.12 20.27 13.43
CA LEU A 90 -8.49 19.16 12.72
C LEU A 90 -8.75 17.82 13.43
N THR A 91 -8.44 17.74 14.73
CA THR A 91 -8.50 16.49 15.52
C THR A 91 -9.94 16.07 15.88
N SER A 92 -10.95 16.88 15.55
CA SER A 92 -12.36 16.49 15.64
C SER A 92 -12.85 15.67 14.44
N LEU A 93 -12.10 15.67 13.32
CA LEU A 93 -12.50 14.94 12.11
C LEU A 93 -12.51 13.40 12.34
N PRO A 94 -13.37 12.65 11.63
CA PRO A 94 -13.54 11.21 11.86
C PRO A 94 -12.26 10.38 11.77
N ILE A 95 -11.37 10.72 10.83
CA ILE A 95 -10.11 9.99 10.63
C ILE A 95 -9.21 10.00 11.88
N TYR A 96 -9.22 11.10 12.64
CA TYR A 96 -8.35 11.23 13.81
C TYR A 96 -8.80 10.29 14.93
N ARG A 97 -10.07 9.85 14.99
CA ARG A 97 -10.51 8.79 15.91
C ARG A 97 -9.77 7.47 15.68
N LYS A 98 -9.29 7.21 14.46
CA LYS A 98 -8.44 6.05 14.17
C LYS A 98 -7.01 6.27 14.59
N PHE A 99 -6.42 7.38 14.17
CA PHE A 99 -5.04 7.71 14.50
C PHE A 99 -4.82 7.78 16.02
N GLU A 100 -5.79 8.31 16.76
CA GLU A 100 -5.77 8.39 18.22
C GLU A 100 -5.45 7.07 18.92
N LYS A 101 -5.84 5.92 18.36
CA LYS A 101 -5.62 4.61 19.00
C LYS A 101 -4.15 4.20 19.03
N ILE A 102 -3.32 4.79 18.18
CA ILE A 102 -1.91 4.42 17.98
C ILE A 102 -0.94 5.58 18.23
N SER A 103 -1.46 6.81 18.31
CA SER A 103 -0.66 8.01 18.49
C SER A 103 -0.28 8.24 19.96
N ILE A 104 1.02 8.32 20.20
CA ILE A 104 1.64 8.59 21.50
C ILE A 104 2.71 9.66 21.29
N SER A 105 2.77 10.67 22.15
CA SER A 105 3.87 11.65 22.16
C SER A 105 4.50 11.79 23.54
N TRP A 106 5.74 12.26 23.55
CA TRP A 106 6.54 12.43 24.76
C TRP A 106 7.07 13.85 24.87
N VAL A 107 6.79 14.47 26.01
CA VAL A 107 7.24 15.82 26.34
C VAL A 107 7.77 15.81 27.76
N ASN A 108 9.05 16.18 27.95
CA ASN A 108 9.69 16.21 29.27
C ASN A 108 9.47 14.91 30.07
N LYS A 109 9.68 13.75 29.42
CA LYS A 109 9.42 12.40 29.95
C LYS A 109 7.96 12.05 30.26
N LYS A 110 7.01 12.97 30.07
CA LYS A 110 5.57 12.72 30.19
C LYS A 110 4.98 12.20 28.88
N ARG A 111 4.17 11.16 28.99
CA ARG A 111 3.48 10.49 27.87
C ARG A 111 2.09 11.08 27.67
N TYR A 112 1.73 11.37 26.42
CA TYR A 112 0.39 11.76 25.98
C TYR A 112 -0.11 10.77 24.93
N SER A 113 -1.41 10.49 24.92
CA SER A 113 -2.04 9.56 23.97
C SER A 113 -3.25 10.19 23.28
N GLY A 114 -3.62 9.65 22.13
CA GLY A 114 -4.82 10.07 21.41
C GLY A 114 -4.76 11.52 20.95
N LYS A 115 -5.87 12.27 21.06
CA LYS A 115 -5.91 13.67 20.59
C LYS A 115 -4.89 14.54 21.30
N LYS A 116 -4.61 14.22 22.57
CA LYS A 116 -3.60 14.94 23.35
C LYS A 116 -2.22 14.82 22.73
N SER A 117 -1.87 13.71 22.07
CA SER A 117 -0.56 13.59 21.43
C SER A 117 -0.41 14.56 20.27
N TYR A 118 -1.43 14.66 19.40
CA TYR A 118 -1.48 15.64 18.30
C TYR A 118 -1.47 17.07 18.82
N LYS A 119 -2.28 17.37 19.83
CA LYS A 119 -2.31 18.69 20.47
C LYS A 119 -0.91 19.09 20.95
N MET A 120 -0.23 18.21 21.69
CA MET A 120 1.12 18.48 22.16
C MET A 120 2.11 18.65 20.99
N ALA A 121 2.00 17.85 19.93
CA ALA A 121 2.89 17.96 18.77
C ALA A 121 2.76 19.32 18.07
N PHE A 122 1.53 19.76 17.78
CA PHE A 122 1.30 21.05 17.14
C PHE A 122 1.62 22.23 18.05
N MET A 123 1.36 22.13 19.35
CA MET A 123 1.67 23.21 20.31
C MET A 123 3.17 23.48 20.47
N TYR A 124 4.01 22.48 20.21
CA TYR A 124 5.46 22.64 20.29
C TYR A 124 6.07 23.18 18.99
N LEU A 125 5.42 22.94 17.85
CA LEU A 125 5.79 23.56 16.57
C LEU A 125 5.43 25.07 16.56
N PRO A 126 6.12 25.91 15.78
CA PRO A 126 7.32 25.62 14.99
C PRO A 126 8.63 25.71 15.81
N PHE A 127 8.57 25.75 17.14
CA PHE A 127 9.75 26.04 17.98
C PHE A 127 10.54 24.80 18.36
N LYS A 128 9.89 23.64 18.46
CA LYS A 128 10.50 22.36 18.79
C LYS A 128 9.72 21.18 18.22
N GLN A 129 10.44 20.20 17.67
CA GLN A 129 9.88 18.87 17.39
C GLN A 129 9.86 18.04 18.67
N ILE A 130 8.72 17.42 18.96
CA ILE A 130 8.62 16.44 20.03
C ILE A 130 8.62 15.04 19.45
N ASN A 131 9.02 14.07 20.26
CA ASN A 131 8.90 12.66 19.90
C ASN A 131 7.43 12.27 19.87
N MET A 132 7.01 11.64 18.79
CA MET A 132 5.69 11.06 18.60
C MET A 132 5.83 9.75 17.84
N THR A 133 4.86 8.83 17.99
CA THR A 133 4.80 7.56 17.25
C THR A 133 5.16 7.78 15.77
N ALA A 134 5.94 6.87 15.18
CA ALA A 134 6.38 6.93 13.79
C ALA A 134 7.19 8.18 13.37
N GLY A 135 7.61 9.04 14.30
CA GLY A 135 8.35 10.27 13.97
C GLY A 135 7.50 11.31 13.22
N MET A 136 6.16 11.27 13.38
CA MET A 136 5.25 12.08 12.58
C MET A 136 5.61 13.59 12.51
N PRO A 137 5.88 14.32 13.63
CA PRO A 137 6.23 15.74 13.56
C PRO A 137 7.51 16.03 12.78
N GLU A 138 8.48 15.12 12.83
CA GLU A 138 9.70 15.23 12.02
C GLU A 138 9.37 15.10 10.53
N MET A 139 8.51 14.13 10.16
CA MET A 139 8.06 13.95 8.78
C MET A 139 7.26 15.15 8.27
N TRP A 140 6.36 15.71 9.08
CA TRP A 140 5.58 16.90 8.72
C TRP A 140 6.47 18.09 8.40
N VAL A 141 7.45 18.34 9.28
CA VAL A 141 8.41 19.42 9.11
C VAL A 141 9.28 19.19 7.88
N ARG A 142 9.85 17.99 7.70
CA ARG A 142 10.69 17.68 6.54
C ARG A 142 9.92 17.84 5.24
N PHE A 143 8.67 17.40 5.20
CA PHE A 143 7.78 17.60 4.07
C PHE A 143 7.62 19.08 3.72
N TRP A 144 7.42 19.93 4.73
CA TRP A 144 7.31 21.37 4.56
C TRP A 144 8.62 22.04 4.13
N GLN A 145 9.73 21.73 4.80
CA GLN A 145 11.07 22.26 4.50
C GLN A 145 11.52 21.93 3.08
N ASN A 146 11.16 20.75 2.57
CA ASN A 146 11.47 20.32 1.21
C ASN A 146 10.53 20.93 0.15
N GLY A 147 9.57 21.78 0.55
CA GLY A 147 8.62 22.43 -0.35
C GLY A 147 7.64 21.47 -1.01
N LEU A 148 7.46 20.26 -0.47
CA LEU A 148 6.55 19.24 -1.02
C LEU A 148 5.08 19.60 -0.79
N ASP A 149 4.81 20.49 0.17
CA ASP A 149 3.50 21.05 0.45
C ASP A 149 2.88 21.74 -0.78
N LYS A 150 3.72 22.31 -1.65
CA LYS A 150 3.32 22.94 -2.92
C LYS A 150 2.65 21.98 -3.90
N ASN A 151 2.90 20.68 -3.77
CA ASN A 151 2.32 19.66 -4.64
C ASN A 151 0.94 19.17 -4.16
N VAL A 152 0.55 19.50 -2.93
CA VAL A 152 -0.74 19.07 -2.35
C VAL A 152 -1.92 19.72 -3.07
N LYS A 153 -1.90 21.06 -3.20
CA LYS A 153 -3.00 21.80 -3.84
C LYS A 153 -3.22 21.38 -5.31
N PRO A 154 -2.19 21.25 -6.16
CA PRO A 154 -2.35 20.72 -7.52
C PRO A 154 -3.07 19.37 -7.56
N LEU A 155 -2.67 18.41 -6.71
CA LEU A 155 -3.33 17.10 -6.65
C LEU A 155 -4.80 17.23 -6.23
N LEU A 156 -5.10 17.96 -5.15
CA LEU A 156 -6.47 18.10 -4.67
C LEU A 156 -7.36 18.83 -5.69
N ASN A 157 -6.83 19.83 -6.37
CA ASN A 157 -7.51 20.54 -7.45
C ASN A 157 -7.78 19.63 -8.65
N TYR A 158 -6.82 18.79 -9.02
CA TYR A 158 -7.01 17.80 -10.07
C TYR A 158 -8.13 16.82 -9.72
N ILE A 159 -8.09 16.23 -8.51
CA ILE A 159 -9.10 15.27 -8.05
C ILE A 159 -10.49 15.90 -7.97
N SER A 160 -10.60 17.13 -7.46
CA SER A 160 -11.88 17.81 -7.31
C SER A 160 -12.47 18.27 -8.65
N SER A 161 -11.65 18.88 -9.51
CA SER A 161 -12.09 19.42 -10.80
C SER A 161 -12.39 18.34 -11.84
N ASN A 162 -11.77 17.16 -11.71
CA ASN A 162 -11.92 16.03 -12.64
C ASN A 162 -12.52 14.80 -11.94
N ARG A 163 -13.33 15.00 -10.89
CA ARG A 163 -13.74 13.93 -9.96
C ARG A 163 -14.34 12.71 -10.68
N GLU A 164 -15.28 12.92 -11.59
CA GLU A 164 -15.95 11.83 -12.30
C GLU A 164 -14.98 11.05 -13.19
N GLU A 165 -14.16 11.75 -13.97
CA GLU A 165 -13.17 11.12 -14.84
C GLU A 165 -12.10 10.37 -14.04
N PHE A 166 -11.63 10.98 -12.95
CA PHE A 166 -10.66 10.38 -12.04
C PHE A 166 -11.21 9.08 -11.43
N LEU A 167 -12.42 9.13 -10.86
CA LEU A 167 -13.06 7.95 -10.28
C LEU A 167 -13.31 6.87 -11.33
N ARG A 168 -13.74 7.24 -12.54
CA ARG A 168 -13.87 6.29 -13.65
C ARG A 168 -12.57 5.61 -14.01
N LYS A 169 -11.48 6.36 -14.10
CA LYS A 169 -10.16 5.79 -14.38
C LYS A 169 -9.74 4.81 -13.29
N VAL A 170 -9.91 5.19 -12.02
CA VAL A 170 -9.60 4.36 -10.86
C VAL A 170 -10.43 3.07 -10.87
N ILE A 171 -11.75 3.17 -10.95
CA ILE A 171 -12.67 2.01 -10.93
C ILE A 171 -12.37 1.07 -12.10
N ASN A 172 -12.23 1.61 -13.32
CA ASN A 172 -11.93 0.79 -14.49
C ASN A 172 -10.59 0.06 -14.32
N LYS A 173 -9.56 0.75 -13.81
CA LYS A 173 -8.26 0.13 -13.56
C LYS A 173 -8.35 -0.95 -12.49
N THR A 174 -9.01 -0.69 -11.37
CA THR A 174 -9.23 -1.68 -10.31
C THR A 174 -9.98 -2.91 -10.82
N ASN A 175 -11.05 -2.72 -11.60
CA ASN A 175 -11.91 -3.81 -12.07
C ASN A 175 -11.21 -4.79 -13.02
N ILE A 176 -10.13 -4.39 -13.69
CA ILE A 176 -9.31 -5.29 -14.53
C ILE A 176 -8.80 -6.49 -13.73
N TYR A 177 -8.50 -6.30 -12.45
CA TYR A 177 -7.91 -7.32 -11.59
C TYR A 177 -8.87 -7.81 -10.49
N LEU A 178 -10.17 -7.60 -10.66
CA LEU A 178 -11.18 -8.13 -9.74
C LEU A 178 -11.97 -9.27 -10.39
N PRO A 179 -12.49 -10.24 -9.61
CA PRO A 179 -13.56 -11.11 -10.05
C PRO A 179 -14.76 -10.30 -10.54
N SER A 180 -15.45 -10.81 -11.56
CA SER A 180 -16.55 -10.07 -12.20
C SER A 180 -17.67 -9.70 -11.20
N GLU A 181 -17.99 -10.59 -10.26
CA GLU A 181 -18.97 -10.35 -9.18
C GLU A 181 -18.48 -9.34 -8.11
N ALA A 182 -17.16 -9.20 -7.94
CA ALA A 182 -16.59 -8.25 -6.99
C ALA A 182 -16.61 -6.82 -7.55
N ALA A 183 -16.47 -6.68 -8.88
CA ALA A 183 -16.52 -5.41 -9.59
C ALA A 183 -17.90 -4.73 -9.52
N ASP A 184 -18.96 -5.51 -9.24
CA ASP A 184 -20.34 -5.04 -9.09
C ASP A 184 -20.70 -4.64 -7.64
N SER A 185 -19.70 -4.52 -6.74
CA SER A 185 -19.93 -4.17 -5.34
C SER A 185 -20.64 -2.81 -5.18
N THR A 186 -21.76 -2.80 -4.46
CA THR A 186 -22.55 -1.59 -4.14
C THR A 186 -22.14 -0.94 -2.81
N SER A 187 -21.09 -1.43 -2.15
CA SER A 187 -20.71 -1.00 -0.80
C SER A 187 -20.07 0.39 -0.82
N LYS A 188 -20.75 1.38 -0.22
CA LYS A 188 -20.21 2.74 -0.07
C LYS A 188 -18.82 2.70 0.53
N THR A 189 -17.84 3.30 -0.15
CA THR A 189 -16.44 3.38 0.26
C THR A 189 -16.05 4.85 0.43
N ASN A 190 -15.56 5.23 1.61
CA ASN A 190 -15.06 6.58 1.83
C ASN A 190 -13.54 6.59 1.74
N ILE A 191 -12.98 7.55 1.01
CA ILE A 191 -11.54 7.76 0.86
C ILE A 191 -11.18 9.04 1.61
N PHE A 192 -10.36 8.93 2.64
CA PHE A 192 -9.82 10.08 3.36
C PHE A 192 -8.42 10.37 2.82
N ILE A 193 -8.23 11.57 2.26
CA ILE A 193 -6.89 12.05 1.89
C ILE A 193 -6.35 12.87 3.06
N CYS A 194 -5.19 12.49 3.59
CA CYS A 194 -4.60 13.11 4.77
C CYS A 194 -3.10 13.35 4.66
N ILE A 195 -2.59 14.11 5.64
CA ILE A 195 -1.17 14.31 5.90
C ILE A 195 -0.96 13.91 7.37
N ASP A 196 -0.45 12.69 7.64
CA ASP A 196 -0.31 12.17 9.01
C ASP A 196 1.10 11.62 9.31
N GLY A 197 1.76 10.96 8.36
CA GLY A 197 3.15 10.52 8.47
C GLY A 197 3.33 9.24 9.28
N ASN A 198 2.24 8.49 9.49
CA ASN A 198 2.25 7.29 10.32
C ASN A 198 2.20 6.01 9.47
N ARG A 199 1.33 5.98 8.46
CA ARG A 199 1.10 4.84 7.57
C ARG A 199 0.79 5.38 6.18
N GLY A 200 1.40 4.79 5.13
CA GLY A 200 1.26 5.31 3.77
C GLY A 200 -0.16 5.23 3.21
N SER A 201 -0.73 4.03 3.17
CA SER A 201 -2.15 3.83 2.89
C SER A 201 -2.64 2.64 3.70
N PHE A 202 -3.93 2.65 4.07
CA PHE A 202 -4.55 1.52 4.76
C PHE A 202 -6.07 1.59 4.72
N GLN A 203 -6.69 0.47 5.06
CA GLN A 203 -8.14 0.34 5.18
C GLN A 203 -8.62 0.23 6.62
N TRP A 204 -9.82 0.75 6.85
CA TRP A 204 -10.56 0.56 8.09
C TRP A 204 -12.07 0.57 7.82
N ASP A 205 -12.74 -0.54 8.12
CA ASP A 205 -14.16 -0.78 7.80
C ASP A 205 -14.41 -0.48 6.30
N ASN A 206 -15.35 0.42 5.99
CA ASN A 206 -15.63 0.88 4.64
C ASN A 206 -14.80 2.09 4.21
N ASN A 207 -13.67 2.34 4.85
CA ASN A 207 -12.85 3.52 4.62
C ASN A 207 -11.45 3.16 4.13
N ILE A 208 -10.95 3.94 3.18
CA ILE A 208 -9.57 3.92 2.72
C ILE A 208 -8.93 5.23 3.18
N VAL A 209 -7.69 5.15 3.64
CA VAL A 209 -6.89 6.30 4.07
C VAL A 209 -5.68 6.40 3.15
N MET A 210 -5.51 7.57 2.54
CA MET A 210 -4.44 7.89 1.62
C MET A 210 -3.56 8.98 2.24
N ASP A 211 -2.39 8.63 2.74
CA ASP A 211 -1.44 9.58 3.31
C ASP A 211 -0.49 10.13 2.23
N LEU A 212 -0.51 11.45 2.06
CA LEU A 212 0.28 12.14 1.05
C LEU A 212 1.77 12.24 1.42
N LEU A 213 2.14 11.92 2.67
CA LEU A 213 3.54 11.93 3.11
C LEU A 213 4.36 10.73 2.63
N TYR A 214 3.70 9.68 2.13
CA TYR A 214 4.35 8.48 1.64
C TYR A 214 4.39 8.44 0.11
N TYR A 215 5.47 7.88 -0.45
CA TYR A 215 5.56 7.37 -1.83
C TYR A 215 5.20 8.32 -2.99
N ASN A 216 5.67 9.57 -2.96
CA ASN A 216 5.32 10.54 -4.01
C ASN A 216 3.81 10.59 -4.29
N ASN A 217 2.94 10.29 -3.30
CA ASN A 217 1.49 10.26 -3.49
C ASN A 217 0.88 11.64 -3.85
N PHE A 218 1.71 12.67 -4.03
CA PHE A 218 1.36 13.93 -4.67
C PHE A 218 1.41 13.86 -6.22
N ASP A 219 2.09 12.87 -6.79
CA ASP A 219 1.99 12.53 -8.21
C ASP A 219 0.65 11.85 -8.50
N THR A 220 -0.04 12.33 -9.52
CA THR A 220 -1.40 11.85 -9.84
C THR A 220 -1.40 10.39 -10.29
N SER A 221 -0.35 9.93 -11.00
CA SER A 221 -0.27 8.54 -11.45
C SER A 221 -0.02 7.60 -10.27
N ALA A 222 0.99 7.90 -9.45
CA ALA A 222 1.28 7.12 -8.24
C ALA A 222 0.09 7.10 -7.28
N PHE A 223 -0.57 8.25 -7.06
CA PHE A 223 -1.78 8.32 -6.24
C PHE A 223 -2.90 7.43 -6.80
N THR A 224 -3.14 7.49 -8.12
CA THR A 224 -4.13 6.63 -8.79
C THR A 224 -3.83 5.16 -8.58
N ASN A 225 -2.56 4.76 -8.72
CA ASN A 225 -2.13 3.36 -8.58
C ASN A 225 -2.29 2.86 -7.14
N THR A 226 -1.89 3.67 -6.16
CA THR A 226 -2.08 3.36 -4.74
C THR A 226 -3.56 3.26 -4.40
N LEU A 227 -4.41 4.15 -4.92
CA LEU A 227 -5.85 4.05 -4.70
C LEU A 227 -6.46 2.79 -5.35
N CYS A 228 -6.00 2.42 -6.55
CA CYS A 228 -6.44 1.18 -7.20
C CYS A 228 -6.06 -0.06 -6.38
N HIS A 229 -4.85 -0.06 -5.82
CA HIS A 229 -4.33 -1.10 -4.92
C HIS A 229 -5.23 -1.25 -3.67
N GLU A 230 -5.55 -0.15 -2.99
CA GLU A 230 -6.42 -0.19 -1.80
C GLU A 230 -7.87 -0.57 -2.11
N LEU A 231 -8.44 -0.08 -3.22
CA LEU A 231 -9.77 -0.49 -3.66
C LEU A 231 -9.83 -1.97 -4.03
N HIS A 232 -8.78 -2.47 -4.69
CA HIS A 232 -8.67 -3.90 -5.00
C HIS A 232 -8.69 -4.73 -3.73
N HIS A 233 -7.88 -4.40 -2.73
CA HIS A 233 -7.94 -5.05 -1.41
C HIS A 233 -9.37 -5.00 -0.86
N ARG A 234 -10.02 -3.82 -0.80
CA ARG A 234 -11.37 -3.69 -0.25
C ARG A 234 -12.37 -4.65 -0.89
N TYR A 235 -12.45 -4.64 -2.22
CA TYR A 235 -13.45 -5.40 -2.97
C TYR A 235 -13.10 -6.88 -3.07
N TYR A 236 -11.81 -7.21 -3.23
CA TYR A 236 -11.39 -8.59 -3.35
C TYR A 236 -11.47 -9.33 -2.01
N VAL A 237 -11.08 -8.70 -0.90
CA VAL A 237 -11.25 -9.26 0.46
C VAL A 237 -12.72 -9.59 0.72
N ASP A 238 -13.63 -8.68 0.37
CA ASP A 238 -15.08 -8.89 0.55
C ASP A 238 -15.57 -10.08 -0.27
N TRP A 239 -15.12 -10.19 -1.53
CA TRP A 239 -15.48 -11.31 -2.39
C TRP A 239 -14.87 -12.63 -1.91
N LEU A 240 -13.60 -12.64 -1.48
CA LEU A 240 -12.92 -13.82 -0.94
C LEU A 240 -13.60 -14.31 0.34
N ASN A 241 -14.00 -13.41 1.24
CA ASN A 241 -14.71 -13.78 2.47
C ASN A 241 -16.08 -14.40 2.21
N LYS A 242 -16.76 -13.97 1.14
CA LYS A 242 -18.05 -14.54 0.71
C LYS A 242 -17.87 -15.91 0.05
N ASN A 243 -16.89 -16.04 -0.85
CA ASN A 243 -16.71 -17.23 -1.69
C ASN A 243 -15.81 -18.32 -1.09
N ALA A 244 -15.02 -17.96 -0.08
CA ALA A 244 -14.20 -18.87 0.70
C ALA A 244 -14.37 -18.56 2.20
N PRO A 245 -15.55 -18.81 2.80
CA PRO A 245 -15.78 -18.49 4.21
C PRO A 245 -14.89 -19.29 5.17
N LEU A 246 -14.67 -18.76 6.38
CA LEU A 246 -13.88 -19.39 7.45
C LEU A 246 -14.72 -20.27 8.40
N LYS A 247 -15.97 -20.59 8.04
CA LYS A 247 -16.87 -21.35 8.90
C LYS A 247 -16.48 -22.83 8.89
N GLY A 248 -16.45 -23.48 10.06
CA GLY A 248 -16.20 -24.92 10.17
C GLY A 248 -14.73 -25.37 10.06
N ILE A 249 -13.78 -24.46 9.83
CA ILE A 249 -12.36 -24.83 9.65
C ILE A 249 -11.57 -24.83 10.97
N THR A 250 -10.55 -25.69 11.04
CA THR A 250 -9.64 -25.83 12.18
C THR A 250 -8.78 -24.57 12.39
N SER A 251 -8.12 -24.46 13.56
CA SER A 251 -7.20 -23.34 13.82
C SER A 251 -5.99 -23.32 12.88
N LYS A 252 -5.54 -24.49 12.39
CA LYS A 252 -4.43 -24.60 11.42
C LYS A 252 -4.85 -24.07 10.05
N GLN A 253 -5.96 -24.59 9.52
CA GLN A 253 -6.57 -24.12 8.28
C GLN A 253 -6.84 -22.61 8.32
N ARG A 254 -7.28 -22.07 9.46
CA ARG A 254 -7.49 -20.62 9.60
C ARG A 254 -6.20 -19.82 9.45
N VAL A 255 -5.09 -20.25 10.05
CA VAL A 255 -3.79 -19.58 9.93
C VAL A 255 -3.25 -19.71 8.50
N LEU A 256 -3.32 -20.91 7.92
CA LEU A 256 -2.95 -21.12 6.52
C LEU A 256 -3.78 -20.23 5.59
N LYS A 257 -5.10 -20.15 5.82
CA LYS A 257 -6.02 -19.37 4.97
C LYS A 257 -5.73 -17.88 5.05
N ALA A 258 -5.49 -17.36 6.26
CA ALA A 258 -5.09 -15.97 6.44
C ALA A 258 -3.78 -15.65 5.69
N PHE A 259 -2.82 -16.58 5.72
CA PHE A 259 -1.57 -16.44 4.99
C PHE A 259 -1.75 -16.49 3.46
N GLN A 260 -2.56 -17.43 2.95
CA GLN A 260 -2.89 -17.52 1.53
C GLN A 260 -3.63 -16.29 1.03
N ILE A 261 -4.62 -15.81 1.79
CA ILE A 261 -5.40 -14.61 1.47
C ILE A 261 -4.45 -13.40 1.35
N SER A 262 -3.52 -13.23 2.28
CA SER A 262 -2.50 -12.18 2.20
C SER A 262 -1.65 -12.27 0.93
N LEU A 263 -1.23 -13.47 0.52
CA LEU A 263 -0.50 -13.66 -0.75
C LEU A 263 -1.35 -13.36 -1.98
N ILE A 264 -2.62 -13.77 -1.98
CA ILE A 264 -3.55 -13.56 -3.09
C ILE A 264 -3.80 -12.07 -3.29
N GLU A 265 -4.16 -11.39 -2.20
CA GLU A 265 -4.54 -9.98 -2.24
C GLU A 265 -3.37 -9.09 -2.68
N GLU A 266 -2.21 -9.28 -2.08
CA GLU A 266 -1.01 -8.50 -2.39
C GLU A 266 -0.46 -8.83 -3.78
N GLY A 267 -0.44 -10.10 -4.18
CA GLY A 267 0.11 -10.48 -5.48
C GLY A 267 -0.58 -9.79 -6.66
N VAL A 268 -1.90 -9.64 -6.55
CA VAL A 268 -2.71 -8.91 -7.54
C VAL A 268 -2.60 -7.39 -7.33
N ALA A 269 -2.70 -6.90 -6.10
CA ALA A 269 -2.66 -5.46 -5.82
C ALA A 269 -1.30 -4.82 -6.18
N GLN A 270 -0.20 -5.56 -6.05
CA GLN A 270 1.14 -5.09 -6.41
C GLN A 270 1.30 -4.86 -7.92
N GLN A 271 0.45 -5.44 -8.77
CA GLN A 271 0.46 -5.18 -10.21
C GLN A 271 0.12 -3.71 -10.53
N PHE A 272 -0.61 -3.02 -9.65
CA PHE A 272 -0.97 -1.62 -9.85
C PHE A 272 0.18 -0.65 -9.63
N ASN A 273 0.97 -0.88 -8.57
CA ASN A 273 1.92 0.10 -8.04
C ASN A 273 3.39 -0.39 -8.09
N PHE A 274 3.67 -1.57 -8.66
CA PHE A 274 5.05 -2.01 -8.90
C PHE A 274 5.85 -0.99 -9.73
N VAL A 275 5.20 -0.35 -10.70
CA VAL A 275 5.82 0.68 -11.57
C VAL A 275 6.35 1.88 -10.78
N ASP A 276 5.70 2.22 -9.67
CA ASP A 276 6.01 3.38 -8.82
C ASP A 276 7.12 3.09 -7.80
N LYS A 277 7.58 1.83 -7.70
CA LYS A 277 8.68 1.44 -6.81
C LYS A 277 9.99 2.10 -7.23
N ASN A 278 10.82 2.45 -6.25
CA ASN A 278 12.17 2.94 -6.52
C ASN A 278 13.05 1.84 -7.16
N GLU A 279 14.11 2.27 -7.84
CA GLU A 279 14.99 1.34 -8.56
C GLU A 279 15.62 0.28 -7.65
N GLN A 280 16.01 0.64 -6.42
CA GLN A 280 16.53 -0.34 -5.46
C GLN A 280 15.51 -1.44 -5.14
N SER A 281 14.24 -1.09 -4.93
CA SER A 281 13.18 -2.09 -4.73
C SER A 281 13.05 -2.96 -5.98
N LYS A 282 13.01 -2.39 -7.18
CA LYS A 282 12.92 -3.17 -8.43
C LYS A 282 14.11 -4.13 -8.59
N THR A 283 15.33 -3.70 -8.26
CA THR A 283 16.52 -4.57 -8.24
C THR A 283 16.35 -5.73 -7.27
N LEU A 284 15.84 -5.48 -6.07
CA LEU A 284 15.58 -6.55 -5.09
C LEU A 284 14.52 -7.54 -5.61
N TYR A 285 13.45 -7.08 -6.23
CA TYR A 285 12.44 -7.96 -6.83
C TYR A 285 13.05 -8.89 -7.88
N ASN A 286 14.03 -8.42 -8.64
CA ASN A 286 14.69 -9.21 -9.68
C ASN A 286 15.90 -10.01 -9.19
N ASN A 287 16.20 -10.00 -7.88
CA ASN A 287 17.34 -10.73 -7.32
C ASN A 287 16.99 -12.22 -7.11
N ARG A 288 17.49 -13.09 -7.99
CA ARG A 288 17.22 -14.54 -7.97
C ARG A 288 17.54 -15.22 -6.63
N GLN A 289 18.69 -14.92 -6.03
CA GLN A 289 19.09 -15.52 -4.75
C GLN A 289 18.16 -15.13 -3.60
N LEU A 290 17.72 -13.86 -3.57
CA LEU A 290 16.75 -13.39 -2.59
C LEU A 290 15.38 -14.06 -2.79
N ILE A 291 14.90 -14.16 -4.04
CA ILE A 291 13.64 -14.82 -4.34
C ILE A 291 13.68 -16.31 -3.96
N GLU A 292 14.80 -16.98 -4.21
CA GLU A 292 15.01 -18.38 -3.80
C GLU A 292 14.99 -18.55 -2.27
N GLU A 293 15.63 -17.65 -1.52
CA GLU A 293 15.59 -17.68 -0.05
C GLU A 293 14.16 -17.48 0.49
N LEU A 294 13.42 -16.51 -0.06
CA LEU A 294 12.03 -16.27 0.29
C LEU A 294 11.12 -17.44 -0.09
N PHE A 295 11.36 -18.08 -1.24
CA PHE A 295 10.63 -19.27 -1.67
C PHE A 295 10.88 -20.46 -0.74
N ASN A 296 12.14 -20.72 -0.38
CA ASN A 296 12.48 -21.78 0.57
C ASN A 296 11.80 -21.55 1.93
N LYS A 297 11.77 -20.29 2.40
CA LYS A 297 11.04 -19.92 3.62
C LYS A 297 9.54 -20.14 3.49
N LEU A 298 8.92 -19.81 2.35
CA LEU A 298 7.50 -20.08 2.09
C LEU A 298 7.18 -21.57 2.23
N VAL A 299 7.94 -22.42 1.54
CA VAL A 299 7.74 -23.88 1.55
C VAL A 299 7.89 -24.43 2.97
N ALA A 300 8.91 -23.97 3.71
CA ALA A 300 9.11 -24.36 5.10
C ALA A 300 7.95 -23.90 6.00
N LEU A 301 7.51 -22.65 5.91
CA LEU A 301 6.42 -22.11 6.71
C LEU A 301 5.10 -22.88 6.51
N ILE A 302 4.74 -23.20 5.25
CA ILE A 302 3.53 -23.96 4.96
C ILE A 302 3.59 -25.37 5.58
N ARG A 303 4.72 -26.07 5.45
CA ARG A 303 4.92 -27.39 6.06
C ARG A 303 4.94 -27.33 7.59
N GLU A 304 5.52 -26.27 8.17
CA GLU A 304 5.55 -26.07 9.62
C GLU A 304 4.15 -25.88 10.20
N ILE A 305 3.27 -25.10 9.54
CA ILE A 305 1.89 -24.87 10.00
C ILE A 305 1.15 -26.20 10.25
N GLU A 306 1.29 -27.15 9.33
CA GLU A 306 0.65 -28.46 9.41
C GLU A 306 1.16 -29.32 10.58
N THR A 307 2.41 -29.10 11.02
CA THR A 307 3.03 -29.86 12.12
C THR A 307 2.88 -29.18 13.49
N GLN A 308 2.52 -27.89 13.55
CA GLN A 308 2.44 -27.17 14.82
C GLN A 308 1.33 -27.68 15.75
N LYS A 309 1.70 -28.02 16.99
CA LYS A 309 0.73 -28.36 18.06
C LYS A 309 -0.02 -27.12 18.57
N ASN A 310 0.66 -25.98 18.72
CA ASN A 310 0.07 -24.71 19.18
C ASN A 310 0.20 -23.62 18.10
N ILE A 311 -0.62 -23.74 17.06
CA ILE A 311 -0.54 -22.89 15.87
C ILE A 311 -0.77 -21.40 16.19
N LYS A 312 -1.65 -21.07 17.13
CA LYS A 312 -1.93 -19.67 17.50
C LYS A 312 -0.71 -18.98 18.10
N LYS A 313 0.01 -19.66 19.00
CA LYS A 313 1.23 -19.13 19.62
C LYS A 313 2.35 -19.02 18.58
N TRP A 314 2.54 -20.06 17.76
CA TRP A 314 3.55 -20.06 16.71
C TRP A 314 3.33 -18.90 15.73
N TYR A 315 2.11 -18.72 15.22
CA TYR A 315 1.79 -17.66 14.27
C TYR A 315 2.04 -16.25 14.84
N LYS A 316 1.70 -16.03 16.12
CA LYS A 316 2.00 -14.77 16.81
C LYS A 316 3.50 -14.51 16.94
N THR A 317 4.31 -15.54 17.15
CA THR A 317 5.77 -15.42 17.17
C THR A 317 6.32 -15.08 15.79
N GLN A 318 5.90 -15.81 14.76
CA GLN A 318 6.33 -15.55 13.38
C GLN A 318 5.98 -14.12 12.93
N SER A 319 4.74 -13.68 13.18
CA SER A 319 4.29 -12.33 12.82
C SER A 319 5.11 -11.21 13.48
N ARG A 320 5.66 -11.45 14.68
CA ARG A 320 6.52 -10.47 15.38
C ARG A 320 7.93 -10.44 14.80
N GLN A 321 8.42 -11.57 14.31
CA GLN A 321 9.78 -11.71 13.77
C GLN A 321 9.87 -11.30 12.29
N GLU A 322 8.75 -11.24 11.57
CA GLU A 322 8.73 -10.98 10.14
C GLU A 322 9.36 -9.63 9.76
N PHE A 323 9.14 -8.58 10.56
CA PHE A 323 9.76 -7.27 10.30
C PHE A 323 11.29 -7.35 10.37
N ASP A 324 11.82 -7.93 11.45
CA ASP A 324 13.26 -8.04 11.67
C ASP A 324 13.92 -8.93 10.61
N TYR A 325 13.27 -10.03 10.23
CA TYR A 325 13.70 -10.89 9.13
C TYR A 325 13.71 -10.14 7.80
N SER A 326 12.65 -9.41 7.48
CA SER A 326 12.59 -8.61 6.25
C SER A 326 13.68 -7.54 6.20
N MET A 327 13.97 -6.92 7.35
CA MET A 327 15.03 -5.91 7.46
C MET A 327 16.44 -6.53 7.37
N SER A 328 16.63 -7.75 7.88
CA SER A 328 17.93 -8.44 7.73
C SER A 328 18.18 -8.81 6.28
N LEU A 329 17.15 -9.25 5.54
CA LEU A 329 17.24 -9.47 4.10
C LEU A 329 17.55 -8.17 3.35
N LEU A 330 16.86 -7.07 3.65
CA LEU A 330 17.16 -5.78 3.03
C LEU A 330 18.63 -5.39 3.21
N LYS A 331 19.18 -5.52 4.43
CA LYS A 331 20.60 -5.25 4.70
C LYS A 331 21.53 -6.19 3.94
N LYS A 332 21.22 -7.49 3.92
CA LYS A 332 22.01 -8.52 3.23
C LYS A 332 22.10 -8.25 1.72
N TYR A 333 20.98 -7.91 1.09
CA TYR A 333 20.87 -7.71 -0.35
C TYR A 333 21.01 -6.23 -0.78
N SER A 334 21.35 -5.34 0.15
CA SER A 334 21.73 -3.95 -0.10
C SER A 334 22.93 -3.57 0.79
N PRO A 335 24.10 -4.21 0.60
CA PRO A 335 25.25 -4.08 1.50
C PRO A 335 25.85 -2.67 1.53
N ASN A 336 25.67 -1.89 0.46
CA ASN A 336 26.15 -0.51 0.36
C ASN A 336 25.16 0.53 0.94
N GLY A 337 24.19 0.07 1.73
CA GLY A 337 23.11 0.90 2.27
C GLY A 337 21.82 0.82 1.45
N TYR A 338 20.73 1.27 2.06
CA TYR A 338 19.40 1.29 1.45
C TYR A 338 18.75 2.66 1.55
N ASP A 339 18.00 3.02 0.51
CA ASP A 339 17.13 4.18 0.50
C ASP A 339 16.01 3.97 1.53
N PHE A 340 15.70 4.99 2.33
CA PHE A 340 14.61 4.92 3.31
C PHE A 340 13.27 4.59 2.66
N ARG A 341 13.07 4.96 1.37
CA ARG A 341 11.89 4.64 0.56
C ARG A 341 11.80 3.15 0.21
N THR A 342 12.88 2.39 0.35
CA THR A 342 12.91 0.93 0.16
C THR A 342 12.38 0.19 1.40
N ILE A 343 12.45 0.79 2.60
CA ILE A 343 12.08 0.12 3.87
C ILE A 343 10.64 -0.42 3.87
N PRO A 344 9.61 0.32 3.41
CA PRO A 344 8.26 -0.21 3.43
C PRO A 344 8.02 -1.24 2.29
N ASN A 345 8.93 -1.30 1.28
CA ASN A 345 9.00 -2.32 0.22
C ASN A 345 10.08 -3.40 0.48
N ARG A 346 10.56 -3.51 1.71
CA ARG A 346 11.59 -4.50 2.11
C ARG A 346 11.21 -5.92 1.69
N PRO A 347 12.18 -6.81 1.46
CA PRO A 347 11.91 -8.19 1.06
C PRO A 347 10.98 -8.92 2.03
N SER A 348 9.89 -9.46 1.51
CA SER A 348 8.92 -10.28 2.26
C SER A 348 8.31 -11.31 1.33
N ILE A 349 7.89 -12.46 1.90
CA ILE A 349 7.20 -13.49 1.10
C ILE A 349 5.93 -12.89 0.50
N THR A 350 5.15 -12.20 1.33
CA THR A 350 3.87 -11.61 0.93
C THR A 350 3.97 -10.67 -0.24
N TYR A 351 5.02 -9.86 -0.38
CA TYR A 351 5.12 -8.91 -1.49
C TYR A 351 5.89 -9.46 -2.69
N TYR A 352 6.99 -10.19 -2.47
CA TYR A 352 7.90 -10.57 -3.54
C TYR A 352 7.46 -11.86 -4.23
N ILE A 353 7.12 -12.88 -3.44
CA ILE A 353 6.69 -14.16 -4.00
C ILE A 353 5.33 -13.98 -4.67
N SER A 354 4.38 -13.33 -4.01
CA SER A 354 3.05 -13.13 -4.58
C SER A 354 3.09 -12.37 -5.90
N TYR A 355 3.84 -11.25 -5.97
CA TYR A 355 3.99 -10.46 -7.17
C TYR A 355 4.48 -11.32 -8.34
N HIS A 356 5.54 -12.11 -8.11
CA HIS A 356 6.11 -12.96 -9.16
C HIS A 356 5.20 -14.11 -9.57
N LEU A 357 4.43 -14.71 -8.65
CA LEU A 357 3.45 -15.74 -9.02
C LEU A 357 2.44 -15.19 -10.03
N TYR A 358 1.83 -14.03 -9.74
CA TYR A 358 0.84 -13.42 -10.63
C TYR A 358 1.47 -12.82 -11.89
N ASN A 359 2.63 -12.17 -11.77
CA ASN A 359 3.34 -11.57 -12.90
C ASN A 359 3.80 -12.65 -13.89
N SER A 360 4.35 -13.78 -13.43
CA SER A 360 4.70 -14.89 -14.33
C SER A 360 3.48 -15.47 -15.05
N ILE A 361 2.34 -15.57 -14.37
CA ILE A 361 1.08 -16.01 -15.00
C ILE A 361 0.63 -15.02 -16.06
N TYR A 362 0.73 -13.73 -15.80
CA TYR A 362 0.40 -12.71 -16.77
C TYR A 362 1.34 -12.74 -17.99
N GLU A 363 2.65 -12.72 -17.76
CA GLU A 363 3.67 -12.64 -18.81
C GLU A 363 3.70 -13.89 -19.71
N SER A 364 3.53 -15.08 -19.14
CA SER A 364 3.62 -16.35 -19.89
C SER A 364 2.27 -16.95 -20.26
N GLY A 365 1.23 -16.64 -19.49
CA GLY A 365 -0.12 -17.18 -19.66
C GLY A 365 -1.11 -16.22 -20.29
N GLY A 366 -0.79 -14.93 -20.35
CA GLY A 366 -1.68 -13.87 -20.79
C GLY A 366 -2.75 -13.48 -19.76
N TYR A 367 -3.50 -12.43 -20.09
CA TYR A 367 -4.54 -11.88 -19.22
C TYR A 367 -5.64 -12.89 -18.88
N ASP A 368 -6.06 -13.75 -19.81
CA ASP A 368 -7.15 -14.70 -19.57
C ASP A 368 -6.78 -15.74 -18.50
N LYS A 369 -5.53 -16.23 -18.49
CA LYS A 369 -5.06 -17.13 -17.43
C LYS A 369 -4.91 -16.42 -16.09
N LEU A 370 -4.44 -15.17 -16.11
CA LEU A 370 -4.38 -14.35 -14.90
C LEU A 370 -5.79 -14.16 -14.30
N LYS A 371 -6.75 -13.77 -15.14
CA LYS A 371 -8.14 -13.55 -14.78
C LYS A 371 -8.78 -14.83 -14.23
N TYR A 372 -8.53 -15.98 -14.87
CA TYR A 372 -8.97 -17.28 -14.35
C TYR A 372 -8.49 -17.52 -12.93
N VAL A 373 -7.22 -17.25 -12.61
CA VAL A 373 -6.66 -17.44 -11.27
C VAL A 373 -7.23 -16.45 -10.25
N ILE A 374 -7.48 -15.19 -10.65
CA ILE A 374 -8.14 -14.20 -9.80
C ILE A 374 -9.55 -14.68 -9.40
N GLU A 375 -10.29 -15.28 -10.33
CA GLU A 375 -11.62 -15.85 -10.09
C GLU A 375 -11.58 -17.24 -9.42
N ASN A 376 -10.43 -17.92 -9.49
CA ASN A 376 -10.23 -19.27 -8.94
C ASN A 376 -8.92 -19.35 -8.11
N PRO A 377 -8.81 -18.62 -7.00
CA PRO A 377 -7.55 -18.48 -6.24
C PRO A 377 -6.97 -19.81 -5.72
N LYS A 378 -7.83 -20.84 -5.57
CA LYS A 378 -7.43 -22.21 -5.21
C LYS A 378 -6.50 -22.86 -6.26
N GLU A 379 -6.55 -22.40 -7.51
CA GLU A 379 -5.77 -22.95 -8.62
C GLU A 379 -4.48 -22.15 -8.91
N LEU A 380 -4.17 -21.09 -8.15
CA LEU A 380 -2.99 -20.23 -8.36
C LEU A 380 -1.69 -21.02 -8.58
N LEU A 381 -1.36 -21.91 -7.64
CA LEU A 381 -0.10 -22.65 -7.69
C LEU A 381 -0.09 -23.73 -8.79
N ASN A 382 -1.25 -24.33 -9.09
CA ASN A 382 -1.42 -25.27 -10.19
C ASN A 382 -1.19 -24.59 -11.54
N VAL A 383 -1.84 -23.45 -11.76
CA VAL A 383 -1.70 -22.68 -13.00
C VAL A 383 -0.26 -22.21 -13.15
N TYR A 384 0.36 -21.69 -12.09
CA TYR A 384 1.78 -21.33 -12.10
C TYR A 384 2.67 -22.52 -12.51
N ASN A 385 2.50 -23.69 -11.88
CA ASN A 385 3.28 -24.88 -12.21
C ASN A 385 3.07 -25.38 -13.64
N SER A 386 1.87 -25.18 -14.21
CA SER A 386 1.55 -25.61 -15.58
C SER A 386 2.25 -24.78 -16.66
N ILE A 387 2.64 -23.54 -16.35
CA ILE A 387 3.34 -22.62 -17.25
C ILE A 387 4.82 -22.46 -16.90
N TYR A 388 5.27 -23.11 -15.83
CA TYR A 388 6.62 -22.94 -15.30
C TYR A 388 7.69 -23.31 -16.33
N THR A 389 8.73 -22.47 -16.37
CA THR A 389 9.99 -22.79 -17.04
C THR A 389 11.17 -22.54 -16.08
N PRO A 390 12.33 -23.22 -16.24
CA PRO A 390 13.51 -23.03 -15.38
C PRO A 390 14.02 -21.59 -15.29
N GLU A 391 13.69 -20.74 -16.25
CA GLU A 391 14.07 -19.33 -16.30
C GLU A 391 13.31 -18.47 -15.29
N PHE A 392 12.14 -18.93 -14.81
CA PHE A 392 11.36 -18.18 -13.82
C PHE A 392 12.16 -17.96 -12.52
N LEU A 393 11.90 -16.83 -11.85
CA LEU A 393 12.57 -16.49 -10.59
C LEU A 393 12.12 -17.38 -9.43
N ILE A 394 10.83 -17.72 -9.38
CA ILE A 394 10.30 -18.67 -8.39
C ILE A 394 10.46 -20.09 -8.97
N PRO A 395 11.10 -21.02 -8.25
CA PRO A 395 11.17 -22.42 -8.68
C PRO A 395 9.78 -23.06 -8.82
N LYS A 396 9.72 -24.22 -9.48
CA LYS A 396 8.49 -25.01 -9.52
C LYS A 396 8.00 -25.32 -8.10
N ILE A 397 6.72 -25.07 -7.83
CA ILE A 397 6.13 -25.27 -6.51
C ILE A 397 6.02 -26.78 -6.24
N PRO A 398 6.46 -27.29 -5.06
CA PRO A 398 6.32 -28.69 -4.72
C PRO A 398 4.84 -29.14 -4.67
N GLU A 399 4.58 -30.36 -5.12
CA GLU A 399 3.22 -30.90 -5.23
C GLU A 399 2.49 -30.99 -3.88
N ASP A 400 3.20 -31.24 -2.79
CA ASP A 400 2.62 -31.23 -1.44
C ASP A 400 2.11 -29.83 -1.07
N ILE A 401 2.86 -28.78 -1.43
CA ILE A 401 2.46 -27.38 -1.17
C ILE A 401 1.25 -27.00 -2.02
N VAL A 402 1.20 -27.43 -3.28
CA VAL A 402 0.04 -27.26 -4.16
C VAL A 402 -1.20 -27.91 -3.57
N ASN A 403 -1.08 -29.15 -3.08
CA ASN A 403 -2.19 -29.88 -2.48
C ASN A 403 -2.67 -29.26 -1.17
N ILE A 404 -1.76 -28.83 -0.29
CA ILE A 404 -2.09 -28.07 0.92
C ILE A 404 -2.82 -26.77 0.54
N TRP A 405 -2.31 -26.05 -0.46
CA TRP A 405 -2.90 -24.79 -0.89
C TRP A 405 -4.35 -24.97 -1.33
N ARG A 406 -4.58 -25.91 -2.24
CA ARG A 406 -5.90 -26.20 -2.81
C ARG A 406 -6.86 -26.80 -1.79
N GLY A 407 -6.36 -27.65 -0.90
CA GLY A 407 -7.14 -28.28 0.17
C GLY A 407 -7.78 -27.26 1.12
N ASN A 408 -7.15 -26.10 1.31
CA ASN A 408 -7.64 -25.07 2.22
C ASN A 408 -8.82 -24.23 1.66
N PHE A 409 -9.21 -24.47 0.41
CA PHE A 409 -10.40 -23.88 -0.24
C PHE A 409 -11.57 -24.86 -0.36
N ARG A 410 -11.45 -26.10 0.13
CA ARG A 410 -12.54 -27.08 0.13
C ARG A 410 -13.45 -26.83 1.35
N ASN A 411 -14.75 -26.70 1.12
CA ASN A 411 -15.77 -26.61 2.17
C ASN A 411 -16.08 -27.99 2.75
#